data_AF-Q0DAZ1-F1
#
_entry.id   AF-Q0DAZ1-F1
#
_cell.length_a   1.000
_cell.length_b   1.000
_cell.length_c   1.000
_cell.angle_alpha   90.00
_cell.angle_beta   90.00
_cell.angle_gamma   90.00
#
_symmetry.space_group_name_H-M   'P 1'
#
loop_
_entity.id
_entity.type
_entity.pdbx_description
1 polymer ?
#
loop_
_entity_poly.entity_id
_entity_poly.type
_entity_poly.pdbx_seq_one_letter_code
_entity_poly.pdbx_strand_id
1 'polypeptide(L)'
;NFSDDRPEYSSIQAVLFGPHLLAGLTHGNQTVKTSNDSNSGLTPGVWEVNATHAAAAVAVWVTPVSQSLNSQLVTLTQRDGDAQAAAAFVLSVSIADGALTMQESPVAGSDACVHATFRAYHSPSGASAIDAATGRLQGRDVALEPFDRPGMAVTDALSVGRPGPATRFNAVAGLDGLPGTVSLELATRPGCFVAAPTTAYLAGAKAQVSCRKPTAAGGGEDDDDTAFRRAASFTQAAPLRLYHPLSFSATGTDRNFLLEPLQSLQDEFYTVYFNVLTK
;
A
#
# COMPACT_ATOMS: atom_id res chain seq x y z
N ASN A 1 -17.90 16.79 -31.16
CA ASN A 1 -18.83 16.38 -30.09
C ASN A 1 -19.57 15.14 -30.54
N PHE A 2 -19.10 13.97 -30.13
CA PHE A 2 -19.97 12.79 -30.05
C PHE A 2 -20.69 12.91 -28.72
N SER A 3 -22.02 13.09 -28.73
CA SER A 3 -22.86 12.97 -27.55
C SER A 3 -23.28 11.51 -27.46
N ASP A 4 -23.00 10.86 -26.33
CA ASP A 4 -23.51 9.52 -26.05
C ASP A 4 -24.82 9.66 -25.29
N ASP A 5 -25.94 9.47 -26.00
CA ASP A 5 -27.28 9.72 -25.47
C ASP A 5 -27.88 8.48 -24.77
N ARG A 6 -27.08 7.41 -24.57
CA ARG A 6 -27.50 6.20 -23.88
C ARG A 6 -27.60 6.46 -22.37
N PRO A 7 -28.81 6.39 -21.77
CA PRO A 7 -29.01 6.75 -20.36
C PRO A 7 -28.16 5.94 -19.38
N GLU A 8 -27.87 4.69 -19.71
CA GLU A 8 -27.06 3.76 -18.91
C GLU A 8 -25.59 4.19 -18.75
N TYR A 9 -25.08 5.11 -19.58
CA TYR A 9 -23.72 5.64 -19.49
C TYR A 9 -23.67 7.10 -19.05
N SER A 10 -24.81 7.72 -18.74
CA SER A 10 -24.91 9.16 -18.44
C SER A 10 -24.14 9.61 -17.18
N SER A 11 -23.88 8.69 -16.23
CA SER A 11 -23.10 8.95 -15.02
C SER A 11 -21.61 8.63 -15.19
N ILE A 12 -21.20 8.02 -16.31
CA ILE A 12 -19.82 7.62 -16.54
C ILE A 12 -19.03 8.81 -17.09
N GLN A 13 -18.00 9.23 -16.37
CA GLN A 13 -17.19 10.37 -16.77
C GLN A 13 -15.70 10.07 -16.62
N ALA A 14 -14.91 10.67 -17.51
CA ALA A 14 -13.46 10.72 -17.41
C ALA A 14 -13.03 12.03 -16.71
N VAL A 15 -11.88 11.99 -16.05
CA VAL A 15 -11.30 13.16 -15.38
C VAL A 15 -10.18 13.74 -16.25
N LEU A 16 -10.26 15.04 -16.55
CA LEU A 16 -9.26 15.75 -17.35
C LEU A 16 -8.58 16.84 -16.51
N PHE A 17 -7.26 16.94 -16.64
CA PHE A 17 -6.47 18.06 -16.11
C PHE A 17 -5.65 18.68 -17.24
N GLY A 18 -6.14 19.82 -17.77
CA GLY A 18 -5.58 20.41 -18.98
C GLY A 18 -5.64 19.40 -20.15
N PRO A 19 -4.52 19.09 -20.83
CA PRO A 19 -4.49 18.11 -21.90
C PRO A 19 -4.41 16.65 -21.42
N HIS A 20 -4.30 16.41 -20.10
CA HIS A 20 -4.06 15.07 -19.57
C HIS A 20 -5.38 14.39 -19.20
N LEU A 21 -5.58 13.21 -19.76
CA LEU A 21 -6.58 12.25 -19.30
C LEU A 21 -6.03 11.56 -18.05
N LEU A 22 -6.73 11.68 -16.93
CA LEU A 22 -6.33 11.05 -15.68
C LEU A 22 -6.94 9.65 -15.56
N ALA A 23 -6.13 8.68 -15.17
CA ALA A 23 -6.52 7.31 -14.89
C ALA A 23 -6.28 7.02 -13.41
N GLY A 24 -7.25 6.37 -12.75
CA GLY A 24 -7.10 5.95 -11.36
C GLY A 24 -6.46 4.58 -11.27
N LEU A 25 -5.45 4.43 -10.41
CA LEU A 25 -4.90 3.13 -10.07
C LEU A 25 -6.00 2.29 -9.41
N THR A 26 -6.43 1.26 -10.13
CA THR A 26 -7.54 0.41 -9.71
C THR A 26 -7.32 -0.99 -10.18
N HIS A 27 -7.54 -1.94 -9.29
CA HIS A 27 -7.52 -3.35 -9.59
C HIS A 27 -8.85 -3.97 -9.14
N GLY A 28 -9.33 -4.97 -9.86
CA GLY A 28 -10.38 -5.86 -9.35
C GLY A 28 -9.85 -6.74 -8.22
N ASN A 29 -10.74 -7.47 -7.55
CA ASN A 29 -10.35 -8.46 -6.54
C ASN A 29 -9.94 -9.83 -7.15
N GLN A 30 -9.70 -9.89 -8.46
CA GLN A 30 -9.30 -11.09 -9.17
C GLN A 30 -8.08 -10.82 -10.04
N THR A 31 -7.20 -11.82 -10.13
CA THR A 31 -6.11 -11.80 -11.11
C THR A 31 -6.68 -11.90 -12.52
N VAL A 32 -6.41 -10.90 -13.34
CA VAL A 32 -6.77 -10.91 -14.76
C VAL A 32 -5.87 -11.90 -15.48
N LYS A 33 -6.43 -13.03 -15.94
CA LYS A 33 -5.69 -14.07 -16.67
C LYS A 33 -5.76 -13.89 -18.18
N THR A 34 -6.82 -13.25 -18.67
CA THR A 34 -7.04 -12.95 -20.07
C THR A 34 -7.67 -11.57 -20.22
N SER A 35 -7.57 -10.94 -21.38
CA SER A 35 -8.22 -9.66 -21.64
C SER A 35 -9.75 -9.71 -21.50
N ASN A 36 -10.36 -10.88 -21.66
CA ASN A 36 -11.80 -11.08 -21.43
C ASN A 36 -12.18 -10.98 -19.95
N ASP A 37 -11.22 -11.16 -19.05
CA ASP A 37 -11.41 -11.12 -17.60
C ASP A 37 -11.02 -9.75 -17.00
N SER A 38 -10.73 -8.74 -17.83
CA SER A 38 -10.23 -7.44 -17.36
C SER A 38 -11.19 -6.69 -16.43
N ASN A 39 -12.49 -7.00 -16.53
CA ASN A 39 -13.53 -6.45 -15.66
C ASN A 39 -13.92 -7.39 -14.51
N SER A 40 -13.33 -8.58 -14.44
CA SER A 40 -13.64 -9.57 -13.41
C SER A 40 -13.16 -9.08 -12.05
N GLY A 41 -14.04 -9.19 -11.04
CA GLY A 41 -13.75 -8.72 -9.70
C GLY A 41 -13.90 -7.21 -9.48
N LEU A 42 -14.43 -6.47 -10.47
CA LEU A 42 -14.96 -5.12 -10.25
C LEU A 42 -16.35 -5.22 -9.61
N THR A 43 -16.47 -4.84 -8.34
CA THR A 43 -17.76 -4.71 -7.65
C THR A 43 -18.22 -3.25 -7.67
N PRO A 44 -19.52 -2.97 -7.42
CA PRO A 44 -19.95 -1.62 -7.06
C PRO A 44 -19.03 -1.03 -5.98
N GLY A 45 -18.77 0.28 -6.05
CA GLY A 45 -17.81 0.98 -5.19
C GLY A 45 -16.33 0.99 -5.66
N VAL A 46 -15.91 0.07 -6.54
CA VAL A 46 -14.50 -0.02 -7.01
C VAL A 46 -14.15 1.04 -8.06
N TRP A 47 -15.15 1.68 -8.66
CA TRP A 47 -15.00 2.73 -9.69
C TRP A 47 -16.03 3.86 -9.53
N GLU A 48 -16.63 3.97 -8.34
CA GLU A 48 -17.60 5.01 -7.99
C GLU A 48 -16.92 6.16 -7.27
N VAL A 49 -17.08 7.37 -7.80
CA VAL A 49 -16.60 8.60 -7.16
C VAL A 49 -17.76 9.33 -6.52
N ASN A 50 -17.54 9.79 -5.30
CA ASN A 50 -18.55 10.51 -4.54
C ASN A 50 -18.51 12.01 -4.91
N ALA A 51 -19.46 12.43 -5.74
CA ALA A 51 -19.70 13.81 -6.09
C ALA A 51 -21.09 14.28 -5.59
N THR A 52 -21.63 13.72 -4.51
CA THR A 52 -22.99 14.07 -4.02
C THR A 52 -23.12 15.53 -3.58
N HIS A 53 -21.99 16.24 -3.42
CA HIS A 53 -21.94 17.69 -3.21
C HIS A 53 -21.76 18.50 -4.51
N ALA A 54 -22.06 17.92 -5.69
CA ALA A 54 -21.81 18.43 -7.05
C ALA A 54 -22.43 19.79 -7.44
N ALA A 55 -23.12 20.48 -6.53
CA ALA A 55 -23.31 21.93 -6.70
C ALA A 55 -21.97 22.70 -6.53
N ALA A 56 -20.93 22.04 -6.01
CA ALA A 56 -19.59 22.57 -5.85
C ALA A 56 -18.58 21.78 -6.70
N ALA A 57 -17.65 22.50 -7.33
CA ALA A 57 -16.73 22.08 -8.38
C ALA A 57 -15.97 20.75 -8.16
N VAL A 58 -15.38 20.21 -9.24
CA VAL A 58 -14.46 19.03 -9.24
C VAL A 58 -13.41 19.07 -8.11
N ALA A 59 -13.00 20.27 -7.70
CA ALA A 59 -12.10 20.49 -6.57
C ALA A 59 -12.59 19.98 -5.20
N VAL A 60 -13.88 19.64 -5.05
CA VAL A 60 -14.44 19.12 -3.80
C VAL A 60 -14.10 17.65 -3.57
N TRP A 61 -13.97 16.87 -4.65
CA TRP A 61 -13.72 15.43 -4.55
C TRP A 61 -12.38 15.01 -5.16
N VAL A 62 -11.69 15.88 -5.91
CA VAL A 62 -10.33 15.67 -6.41
C VAL A 62 -9.36 16.66 -5.78
N THR A 63 -8.35 16.16 -5.07
CA THR A 63 -7.31 16.98 -4.41
C THR A 63 -5.92 16.66 -4.96
N PRO A 64 -5.05 17.66 -5.21
CA PRO A 64 -3.70 17.40 -5.70
C PRO A 64 -2.85 16.67 -4.64
N VAL A 65 -2.04 15.70 -5.08
CA VAL A 65 -1.07 15.00 -4.24
C VAL A 65 0.26 15.73 -4.34
N SER A 66 0.80 16.20 -3.22
CA SER A 66 2.07 16.93 -3.20
C SER A 66 3.23 15.97 -3.48
N GLN A 67 4.14 16.36 -4.40
CA GLN A 67 5.38 15.62 -4.65
C GLN A 67 6.28 15.49 -3.41
N SER A 68 6.14 16.38 -2.43
CA SER A 68 6.88 16.27 -1.17
C SER A 68 6.57 14.96 -0.42
N LEU A 69 5.40 14.35 -0.65
CA LEU A 69 5.02 13.07 -0.06
C LEU A 69 5.85 11.89 -0.60
N ASN A 70 6.57 12.05 -1.72
CA ASN A 70 7.52 11.04 -2.18
C ASN A 70 8.63 10.75 -1.15
N SER A 71 8.97 11.73 -0.30
CA SER A 71 9.91 11.54 0.82
C SER A 71 9.36 10.67 1.95
N GLN A 72 8.07 10.32 1.91
CA GLN A 72 7.40 9.45 2.88
C GLN A 72 7.17 8.04 2.33
N LEU A 73 7.61 7.75 1.10
CA LEU A 73 7.40 6.45 0.45
C LEU A 73 8.52 5.46 0.78
N VAL A 74 8.13 4.22 1.06
CA VAL A 74 9.03 3.11 1.36
C VAL A 74 8.58 1.82 0.68
N THR A 75 9.56 0.94 0.47
CA THR A 75 9.32 -0.49 0.24
C THR A 75 10.04 -1.27 1.34
N LEU A 76 9.38 -2.30 1.87
CA LEU A 76 9.92 -3.16 2.92
C LEU A 76 10.28 -4.50 2.30
N THR A 77 11.53 -4.94 2.47
CA THR A 77 12.04 -6.14 1.81
C THR A 77 12.65 -7.13 2.79
N GLN A 78 12.65 -8.40 2.41
CA GLN A 78 13.34 -9.48 3.11
C GLN A 78 14.05 -10.38 2.10
N ARG A 79 15.04 -11.12 2.57
CA ARG A 79 15.71 -12.16 1.78
C ARG A 79 15.43 -13.51 2.41
N ASP A 80 15.21 -14.52 1.56
CA ASP A 80 15.08 -15.90 2.01
C ASP A 80 16.47 -16.49 2.35
N GLY A 81 16.86 -16.35 3.62
CA GLY A 81 18.14 -16.86 4.13
C GLY A 81 19.34 -15.92 3.95
N ASP A 82 20.51 -16.37 4.43
CA ASP A 82 21.74 -15.56 4.50
C ASP A 82 22.59 -15.64 3.22
N ALA A 83 22.14 -16.38 2.21
CA ALA A 83 22.89 -16.55 0.96
C ALA A 83 22.78 -15.30 0.08
N GLN A 84 23.91 -14.86 -0.48
CA GLN A 84 23.99 -13.71 -1.39
C GLN A 84 23.09 -13.83 -2.65
N ALA A 85 22.62 -15.04 -2.96
CA ALA A 85 21.74 -15.37 -4.10
C ALA A 85 20.26 -15.57 -3.72
N ALA A 86 19.88 -15.34 -2.45
CA ALA A 86 18.50 -15.44 -2.01
C ALA A 86 17.59 -14.45 -2.76
N ALA A 87 16.44 -14.93 -3.21
CA ALA A 87 15.43 -14.07 -3.82
C ALA A 87 15.02 -12.98 -2.82
N ALA A 88 14.97 -11.73 -3.29
CA ALA A 88 14.45 -10.62 -2.50
C ALA A 88 12.92 -10.63 -2.60
N PHE A 89 12.27 -10.67 -1.45
CA PHE A 89 10.83 -10.53 -1.33
C PHE A 89 10.48 -9.12 -0.86
N VAL A 90 9.33 -8.62 -1.29
CA VAL A 90 8.75 -7.35 -0.89
C VAL A 90 7.47 -7.60 -0.10
N LEU A 91 7.25 -6.82 0.94
CA LEU A 91 5.93 -6.74 1.58
C LEU A 91 4.98 -6.03 0.62
N SER A 92 3.82 -6.63 0.36
CA SER A 92 2.88 -6.13 -0.65
C SER A 92 1.43 -6.36 -0.22
N VAL A 93 0.53 -5.51 -0.69
CA VAL A 93 -0.91 -5.68 -0.52
C VAL A 93 -1.46 -6.65 -1.58
N SER A 94 -2.08 -7.73 -1.14
CA SER A 94 -2.81 -8.66 -2.00
C SER A 94 -4.00 -7.98 -2.66
N ILE A 95 -4.08 -8.06 -3.98
CA ILE A 95 -5.23 -7.55 -4.75
C ILE A 95 -6.53 -8.31 -4.42
N ALA A 96 -6.42 -9.59 -4.04
CA ALA A 96 -7.57 -10.47 -3.90
C ALA A 96 -8.40 -10.20 -2.63
N ASP A 97 -7.72 -9.91 -1.53
CA ASP A 97 -8.34 -9.79 -0.20
C ASP A 97 -7.79 -8.62 0.63
N GLY A 98 -6.86 -7.83 0.08
CA GLY A 98 -6.24 -6.70 0.78
C GLY A 98 -5.32 -7.11 1.94
N ALA A 99 -4.99 -8.40 2.07
CA ALA A 99 -4.05 -8.87 3.08
C ALA A 99 -2.61 -8.52 2.72
N LEU A 100 -1.74 -8.34 3.72
CA LEU A 100 -0.32 -8.23 3.50
C LEU A 100 0.28 -9.60 3.16
N THR A 101 1.09 -9.62 2.12
CA THR A 101 1.76 -10.81 1.60
C THR A 101 3.22 -10.51 1.31
N MET A 102 4.05 -11.54 1.30
CA MET A 102 5.40 -11.49 0.73
C MET A 102 5.32 -11.86 -0.75
N GLN A 103 5.84 -11.01 -1.62
CA GLN A 103 5.88 -11.22 -3.06
C GLN A 103 7.33 -11.20 -3.53
N GLU A 104 7.63 -11.86 -4.65
CA GLU A 104 8.94 -11.68 -5.28
C GLU A 104 9.15 -10.21 -5.67
N SER A 105 10.40 -9.76 -5.64
CA SER A 105 10.73 -8.40 -6.06
C SER A 105 10.20 -8.14 -7.47
N PRO A 106 9.33 -7.14 -7.67
CA PRO A 106 8.65 -6.95 -8.93
C PRO A 106 9.56 -6.33 -9.98
N VAL A 107 9.19 -6.52 -11.25
CA VAL A 107 9.79 -5.80 -12.37
C VAL A 107 9.36 -4.34 -12.29
N ALA A 108 10.29 -3.41 -12.49
CA ALA A 108 10.01 -1.98 -12.49
C ALA A 108 8.92 -1.62 -13.50
N GLY A 109 7.99 -0.74 -13.10
CA GLY A 109 6.86 -0.32 -13.95
C GLY A 109 5.65 -1.26 -13.94
N SER A 110 5.74 -2.41 -13.27
CA SER A 110 4.60 -3.32 -13.11
C SER A 110 3.63 -2.86 -12.02
N ASP A 111 2.39 -3.32 -12.11
CA ASP A 111 1.36 -3.16 -11.07
C ASP A 111 1.82 -3.62 -9.68
N ALA A 112 2.65 -4.66 -9.60
CA ALA A 112 3.18 -5.14 -8.33
C ALA A 112 4.07 -4.11 -7.61
N CYS A 113 4.69 -3.16 -8.34
CA CYS A 113 5.42 -2.04 -7.72
C CYS A 113 4.49 -1.10 -6.95
N VAL A 114 3.25 -0.93 -7.41
CA VAL A 114 2.22 -0.12 -6.74
C VAL A 114 1.87 -0.75 -5.40
N HIS A 115 1.56 -2.04 -5.39
CA HIS A 115 1.12 -2.77 -4.19
C HIS A 115 2.23 -3.00 -3.14
N ALA A 116 3.49 -2.93 -3.56
CA ALA A 116 4.67 -3.04 -2.70
C ALA A 116 5.23 -1.68 -2.24
N THR A 117 4.53 -0.58 -2.55
CA THR A 117 4.91 0.77 -2.12
C THR A 117 3.94 1.28 -1.08
N PHE A 118 4.48 1.78 0.04
CA PHE A 118 3.70 2.36 1.13
C PHE A 118 4.16 3.77 1.43
N ARG A 119 3.21 4.63 1.78
CA ARG A 119 3.48 5.89 2.45
C ARG A 119 3.50 5.66 3.96
N ALA A 120 4.57 6.10 4.62
CA ALA A 120 4.76 5.96 6.06
C ALA A 120 4.72 7.34 6.75
N TYR A 121 3.78 7.51 7.69
CA TYR A 121 3.58 8.77 8.41
C TYR A 121 3.12 8.54 9.86
N HIS A 122 3.34 9.53 10.73
CA HIS A 122 2.81 9.53 12.09
C HIS A 122 1.34 9.92 12.09
N SER A 123 0.46 9.00 12.49
CA SER A 123 -0.99 9.24 12.61
C SER A 123 -1.35 9.74 14.02
N PRO A 124 -2.17 10.80 14.16
CA PRO A 124 -2.96 11.48 13.12
C PRO A 124 -2.27 12.70 12.48
N SER A 125 -1.02 13.00 12.83
CA SER A 125 -0.36 14.25 12.42
C SER A 125 -0.09 14.37 10.90
N GLY A 126 0.07 13.25 10.20
CA GLY A 126 0.47 13.22 8.79
C GLY A 126 1.95 13.55 8.55
N ALA A 127 2.73 13.81 9.60
CA ALA A 127 4.16 14.05 9.50
C ALA A 127 4.90 12.79 9.03
N SER A 128 5.98 12.95 8.27
CA SER A 128 6.81 11.83 7.81
C SER A 128 7.25 10.96 8.97
N ALA A 129 7.10 9.63 8.84
CA ALA A 129 7.71 8.67 9.78
C ALA A 129 9.14 8.28 9.38
N ILE A 130 9.59 8.76 8.22
CA ILE A 130 10.98 8.63 7.77
C ILE A 130 11.74 9.84 8.29
N ASP A 131 12.72 9.58 9.14
CA ASP A 131 13.57 10.59 9.73
C ASP A 131 14.48 11.24 8.67
N ALA A 132 14.49 12.57 8.63
CA ALA A 132 15.20 13.31 7.58
C ALA A 132 16.73 13.22 7.69
N ALA A 133 17.28 12.95 8.88
CA ALA A 133 18.72 12.88 9.10
C ALA A 133 19.28 11.50 8.74
N THR A 134 18.54 10.44 9.09
CA THR A 134 18.97 9.04 8.93
C THR A 134 18.35 8.38 7.69
N GLY A 135 17.27 8.93 7.17
CA GLY A 135 16.46 8.32 6.11
C GLY A 135 15.73 7.05 6.57
N ARG A 136 15.54 6.86 7.88
CA ARG A 136 15.00 5.61 8.45
C ARG A 136 13.60 5.79 9.01
N LEU A 137 12.78 4.77 8.80
CA LEU A 137 11.47 4.62 9.38
C LEU A 137 11.61 4.38 10.88
N GLN A 138 11.07 5.26 11.70
CA GLN A 138 11.17 5.15 13.16
C GLN A 138 10.04 5.88 13.89
N GLY A 139 9.85 5.52 15.15
CA GLY A 139 8.97 6.23 16.07
C GLY A 139 7.64 5.52 16.32
N ARG A 140 6.75 6.20 17.05
CA ARG A 140 5.46 5.66 17.47
C ARG A 140 4.33 6.13 16.57
N ASP A 141 3.21 5.42 16.66
CA ASP A 141 1.97 5.73 15.92
C ASP A 141 2.19 5.87 14.40
N VAL A 142 3.08 5.06 13.84
CA VAL A 142 3.34 4.98 12.40
C VAL A 142 2.20 4.26 11.72
N ALA A 143 1.62 4.89 10.69
CA ALA A 143 0.68 4.27 9.78
C ALA A 143 1.38 3.96 8.45
N LEU A 144 1.03 2.82 7.86
CA LEU A 144 1.43 2.44 6.50
C LEU A 144 0.21 2.53 5.58
N GLU A 145 0.20 3.51 4.70
CA GLU A 145 -0.84 3.73 3.69
C GLU A 145 -0.39 3.13 2.36
N PRO A 146 -1.13 2.17 1.77
CA PRO A 146 -0.82 1.65 0.44
C PRO A 146 -0.86 2.77 -0.62
N PHE A 147 0.08 2.77 -1.55
CA PHE A 147 0.23 3.82 -2.56
C PHE A 147 -1.04 4.06 -3.40
N ASP A 148 -1.74 3.00 -3.79
CA ASP A 148 -2.97 3.05 -4.60
C ASP A 148 -4.26 3.27 -3.79
N ARG A 149 -4.17 3.36 -2.47
CA ARG A 149 -5.34 3.53 -1.58
C ARG A 149 -5.16 4.71 -0.63
N PRO A 150 -5.09 5.95 -1.13
CA PRO A 150 -5.00 7.14 -0.29
C PRO A 150 -6.12 7.16 0.78
N GLY A 151 -5.79 7.51 2.01
CA GLY A 151 -6.73 7.55 3.13
C GLY A 151 -7.04 6.18 3.76
N MET A 152 -6.41 5.10 3.30
CA MET A 152 -6.47 3.78 3.92
C MET A 152 -5.14 3.45 4.62
N ALA A 153 -5.14 2.47 5.52
CA ALA A 153 -3.93 2.03 6.20
C ALA A 153 -3.94 0.53 6.48
N VAL A 154 -2.74 -0.04 6.63
CA VAL A 154 -2.54 -1.40 7.13
C VAL A 154 -3.01 -1.49 8.59
N THR A 155 -3.82 -2.50 8.89
CA THR A 155 -4.35 -2.80 10.22
C THR A 155 -3.49 -3.82 10.98
N ASP A 156 -3.74 -3.98 12.27
CA ASP A 156 -3.15 -5.00 13.14
C ASP A 156 -3.63 -6.43 12.84
N ALA A 157 -4.64 -6.58 11.97
CA ALA A 157 -5.04 -7.82 11.32
C ALA A 157 -4.26 -8.09 10.01
N LEU A 158 -3.29 -7.22 9.69
CA LEU A 158 -2.45 -7.28 8.49
C LEU A 158 -3.25 -7.25 7.19
N SER A 159 -4.31 -6.45 7.16
CA SER A 159 -5.10 -6.14 5.98
C SER A 159 -5.32 -4.63 5.86
N VAL A 160 -5.67 -4.16 4.67
CA VAL A 160 -5.95 -2.73 4.44
C VAL A 160 -7.34 -2.36 4.93
N GLY A 161 -7.42 -1.32 5.76
CA GLY A 161 -8.66 -0.81 6.34
C GLY A 161 -8.64 0.70 6.57
N ARG A 162 -9.67 1.21 7.24
CA ARG A 162 -9.77 2.63 7.59
C ARG A 162 -8.77 2.98 8.70
N PRO A 163 -8.10 4.14 8.64
CA PRO A 163 -7.19 4.58 9.70
C PRO A 163 -7.87 4.65 11.07
N GLY A 164 -7.17 4.23 12.10
CA GLY A 164 -7.66 4.21 13.48
C GLY A 164 -6.60 3.72 14.46
N PRO A 165 -6.96 3.42 15.72
CA PRO A 165 -6.01 2.87 16.69
C PRO A 165 -5.37 1.55 16.24
N ALA A 166 -6.14 0.70 15.54
CA ALA A 166 -5.69 -0.59 15.03
C ALA A 166 -4.77 -0.48 13.79
N THR A 167 -4.51 0.71 13.25
CA THR A 167 -3.62 0.90 12.08
C THR A 167 -2.28 1.53 12.45
N ARG A 168 -1.91 1.42 13.73
CA ARG A 168 -0.73 2.09 14.29
C ARG A 168 0.32 1.08 14.69
N PHE A 169 1.54 1.37 14.28
CA PHE A 169 2.72 0.59 14.58
C PHE A 169 3.75 1.46 15.31
N ASN A 170 4.57 0.84 16.15
CA ASN A 170 5.84 1.42 16.55
C ASN A 170 6.91 0.89 15.60
N ALA A 171 7.52 1.78 14.83
CA ALA A 171 8.68 1.45 14.03
C ALA A 171 9.94 1.54 14.90
N VAL A 172 10.59 0.40 15.08
CA VAL A 172 11.83 0.27 15.87
C VAL A 172 12.94 -0.29 15.01
N ALA A 173 14.19 -0.14 15.45
CA ALA A 173 15.32 -0.81 14.81
C ALA A 173 15.04 -2.32 14.68
N GLY A 174 15.47 -2.92 13.57
CA GLY A 174 15.19 -4.33 13.29
C GLY A 174 15.63 -5.24 14.43
N LEU A 175 14.76 -6.17 14.79
CA LEU A 175 15.01 -7.15 15.85
C LEU A 175 16.17 -8.09 15.52
N ASP A 176 16.53 -8.25 14.25
CA ASP A 176 17.69 -8.99 13.76
C ASP A 176 19.04 -8.29 14.03
N GLY A 177 19.01 -7.03 14.49
CA GLY A 177 20.20 -6.25 14.79
C GLY A 177 20.99 -5.79 13.56
N LEU A 178 20.49 -6.05 12.35
CA LEU A 178 21.18 -5.65 11.12
C LEU A 178 21.01 -4.15 10.86
N PRO A 179 22.05 -3.47 10.35
CA PRO A 179 21.95 -2.04 10.07
C PRO A 179 20.94 -1.78 8.95
N GLY A 180 20.01 -0.86 9.21
CA GLY A 180 19.02 -0.42 8.22
C GLY A 180 17.79 -1.30 8.09
N THR A 181 17.64 -2.31 8.96
CA THR A 181 16.39 -3.04 9.11
C THR A 181 15.47 -2.35 10.11
N VAL A 182 14.18 -2.56 9.94
CA VAL A 182 13.10 -2.02 10.76
C VAL A 182 12.15 -3.14 11.15
N SER A 183 11.65 -3.08 12.38
CA SER A 183 10.58 -3.95 12.85
C SER A 183 9.36 -3.11 13.20
N LEU A 184 8.19 -3.64 12.85
CA LEU A 184 6.90 -2.97 13.03
C LEU A 184 6.14 -3.64 14.17
N GLU A 185 6.21 -3.05 15.36
CA GLU A 185 5.46 -3.51 16.53
C GLU A 185 4.02 -3.00 16.45
N LEU A 186 3.03 -3.83 16.76
CA LEU A 186 1.63 -3.40 16.83
C LEU A 186 1.43 -2.51 18.06
N ALA A 187 0.95 -1.27 17.85
CA ALA A 187 0.71 -0.36 18.97
C ALA A 187 -0.38 -0.87 19.94
N THR A 188 -1.34 -1.65 19.43
CA THR A 188 -2.42 -2.27 20.22
C THR A 188 -1.96 -3.49 21.02
N ARG A 189 -0.82 -4.11 20.65
CA ARG A 189 -0.30 -5.35 21.23
C ARG A 189 1.23 -5.28 21.35
N PRO A 190 1.75 -4.59 22.38
CA PRO A 190 3.20 -4.51 22.62
C PRO A 190 3.83 -5.91 22.71
N GLY A 191 5.01 -6.07 22.10
CA GLY A 191 5.70 -7.35 21.95
C GLY A 191 5.25 -8.19 20.76
N CYS A 192 4.23 -7.78 20.00
CA CYS A 192 3.80 -8.43 18.77
C CYS A 192 4.18 -7.60 17.55
N PHE A 193 4.72 -8.25 16.52
CA PHE A 193 5.32 -7.63 15.35
C PHE A 193 4.73 -8.18 14.06
N VAL A 194 4.76 -7.37 13.00
CA VAL A 194 4.60 -7.85 11.63
C VAL A 194 5.79 -8.76 11.32
N ALA A 195 5.53 -9.96 10.82
CA ALA A 195 6.55 -10.91 10.44
C ALA A 195 6.20 -11.62 9.13
N ALA A 196 7.22 -11.97 8.36
CA ALA A 196 7.06 -12.91 7.27
C ALA A 196 6.73 -14.34 7.78
N PRO A 197 6.12 -15.17 6.91
CA PRO A 197 5.92 -16.58 7.20
C PRO A 197 7.27 -17.29 7.38
N THR A 198 7.37 -18.15 8.40
CA THR A 198 8.63 -18.80 8.80
C THR A 198 8.89 -20.16 8.16
N THR A 199 7.89 -20.77 7.50
CA THR A 199 7.97 -22.18 7.05
C THR A 199 8.03 -22.41 5.54
N ALA A 200 8.07 -21.34 4.73
CA ALA A 200 8.55 -21.30 3.34
C ALA A 200 8.28 -19.90 2.77
N TYR A 201 9.31 -19.20 2.29
CA TYR A 201 9.13 -17.97 1.53
C TYR A 201 8.59 -18.32 0.14
N LEU A 202 7.27 -18.30 0.01
CA LEU A 202 6.58 -18.45 -1.27
C LEU A 202 5.96 -17.11 -1.65
N ALA A 203 6.03 -16.76 -2.94
CA ALA A 203 5.29 -15.62 -3.45
C ALA A 203 3.79 -15.77 -3.12
N GLY A 204 3.19 -14.72 -2.55
CA GLY A 204 1.80 -14.74 -2.07
C GLY A 204 1.61 -15.25 -0.66
N ALA A 205 2.66 -15.68 0.04
CA ALA A 205 2.53 -16.12 1.42
C ALA A 205 2.14 -14.93 2.32
N LYS A 206 1.11 -15.11 3.14
CA LYS A 206 0.58 -14.04 4.00
C LYS A 206 1.58 -13.68 5.09
N ALA A 207 1.75 -12.38 5.32
CA ALA A 207 2.41 -11.89 6.51
C ALA A 207 1.59 -12.28 7.75
N GLN A 208 2.26 -12.42 8.88
CA GLN A 208 1.67 -12.87 10.14
C GLN A 208 2.03 -11.93 11.29
N VAL A 209 1.17 -11.92 12.30
CA VAL A 209 1.52 -11.28 13.58
C VAL A 209 2.24 -12.32 14.42
N SER A 210 3.48 -12.04 14.78
CA SER A 210 4.27 -12.91 15.66
C SER A 210 4.64 -12.16 16.93
N CYS A 211 4.47 -12.80 18.08
CA CYS A 211 4.71 -12.19 19.38
C CYS A 211 5.92 -12.83 20.04
N ARG A 212 6.78 -12.00 20.64
CA ARG A 212 7.91 -12.47 21.42
C ARG A 212 7.39 -13.35 22.56
N LYS A 213 7.88 -14.59 22.64
CA LYS A 213 7.62 -15.47 23.78
C LYS A 213 8.38 -14.95 25.00
N PRO A 214 7.83 -15.06 26.22
CA PRO A 214 8.59 -14.78 27.43
C PRO A 214 9.83 -15.68 27.46
N THR A 215 11.02 -15.11 27.52
CA THR A 215 12.24 -15.88 27.70
C THR A 215 12.23 -16.52 29.09
N ALA A 216 12.41 -17.83 29.17
CA ALA A 216 12.67 -18.48 30.44
C ALA A 216 14.00 -17.92 30.99
N ALA A 217 14.01 -17.46 32.25
CA ALA A 217 15.19 -16.88 32.86
C ALA A 217 16.37 -17.87 32.81
N GLY A 218 17.38 -17.57 31.98
CA GLY A 218 18.61 -18.36 31.84
C GLY A 218 18.77 -19.16 30.55
N GLY A 219 17.84 -19.08 29.59
CA GLY A 219 18.02 -19.65 28.24
C GLY A 219 18.88 -18.74 27.35
N GLY A 220 19.81 -19.32 26.59
CA GLY A 220 20.54 -18.60 25.53
C GLY A 220 19.61 -18.16 24.39
N GLU A 221 20.16 -17.56 23.35
CA GLU A 221 19.41 -17.37 22.09
C GLU A 221 19.06 -18.75 21.52
N ASP A 222 17.80 -19.15 21.69
CA ASP A 222 17.27 -20.33 21.02
C ASP A 222 17.02 -20.01 19.54
N ASP A 223 17.19 -21.00 18.65
CA ASP A 223 17.01 -20.85 17.20
C ASP A 223 15.64 -20.24 16.81
N ASP A 224 14.60 -20.49 17.63
CA ASP A 224 13.25 -19.93 17.44
C ASP A 224 13.21 -18.40 17.64
N ASP A 225 13.98 -17.86 18.58
CA ASP A 225 14.09 -16.40 18.79
C ASP A 225 14.85 -15.75 17.63
N THR A 226 15.93 -16.38 17.16
CA THR A 226 16.68 -15.92 15.98
C THR A 226 15.80 -15.91 14.72
N ALA A 227 15.05 -16.99 14.49
CA ALA A 227 14.12 -17.10 13.37
C ALA A 227 12.99 -16.05 13.46
N PHE A 228 12.43 -15.83 14.65
CA PHE A 228 11.45 -14.80 14.90
C PHE A 228 11.99 -13.40 14.60
N ARG A 229 13.15 -13.04 15.15
CA ARG A 229 13.78 -11.73 14.96
C ARG A 229 14.05 -11.45 13.49
N ARG A 230 14.54 -12.44 12.75
CA ARG A 230 14.74 -12.36 11.30
C ARG A 230 13.43 -12.17 10.55
N ALA A 231 12.41 -12.99 10.85
CA ALA A 231 11.11 -12.90 10.19
C ALA A 231 10.38 -11.58 10.48
N ALA A 232 10.60 -10.97 11.64
CA ALA A 232 10.02 -9.70 12.06
C ALA A 232 10.84 -8.45 11.67
N SER A 233 11.94 -8.62 10.94
CA SER A 233 12.82 -7.53 10.52
C SER A 233 12.82 -7.37 9.01
N PHE A 234 12.56 -6.15 8.54
CA PHE A 234 12.51 -5.82 7.12
C PHE A 234 13.60 -4.83 6.78
N THR A 235 14.29 -5.03 5.66
CA THR A 235 15.15 -3.99 5.10
C THR A 235 14.28 -2.88 4.52
N GLN A 236 14.49 -1.65 4.96
CA GLN A 236 13.88 -0.49 4.31
C GLN A 236 14.64 -0.18 3.01
N ALA A 237 13.93 -0.25 1.89
CA ALA A 237 14.44 0.05 0.55
C ALA A 237 13.81 1.34 0.00
N ALA A 238 14.40 1.85 -1.08
CA ALA A 238 13.79 2.90 -1.88
C ALA A 238 12.41 2.45 -2.40
N PRO A 239 11.43 3.35 -2.51
CA PRO A 239 10.10 2.99 -2.98
C PRO A 239 10.14 2.55 -4.44
N LEU A 240 9.32 1.56 -4.78
CA LEU A 240 9.20 1.04 -6.15
C LEU A 240 8.33 1.92 -7.06
N ARG A 241 7.47 2.76 -6.46
CA ARG A 241 6.71 3.82 -7.15
C ARG A 241 6.86 5.16 -6.45
N LEU A 242 6.83 6.21 -7.26
CA LEU A 242 6.74 7.59 -6.82
C LEU A 242 5.46 8.20 -7.38
N TYR A 243 4.88 9.16 -6.66
CA TYR A 243 3.80 9.99 -7.20
C TYR A 243 4.33 10.81 -8.37
N HIS A 244 3.58 10.78 -9.47
CA HIS A 244 3.77 11.68 -10.60
C HIS A 244 3.58 13.15 -10.18
N PRO A 245 4.26 14.13 -10.81
CA PRO A 245 4.02 15.56 -10.57
C PRO A 245 2.56 16.01 -10.74
N LEU A 246 1.77 15.25 -11.50
CA LEU A 246 0.36 15.46 -11.76
C LEU A 246 -0.51 14.36 -11.13
N SER A 247 -0.16 13.92 -9.92
CA SER A 247 -0.99 12.99 -9.16
C SER A 247 -2.09 13.72 -8.39
N PHE A 248 -3.27 13.13 -8.33
CA PHE A 248 -4.42 13.61 -7.57
C PHE A 248 -5.04 12.47 -6.76
N SER A 249 -5.68 12.78 -5.64
CA SER A 249 -6.52 11.84 -4.91
C SER A 249 -7.98 12.18 -5.18
N ALA A 250 -8.75 11.21 -5.66
CA ALA A 250 -10.19 11.32 -5.85
C ALA A 250 -10.95 10.58 -4.76
N THR A 251 -11.97 11.21 -4.19
CA THR A 251 -12.81 10.65 -3.13
C THR A 251 -13.83 9.69 -3.72
N GLY A 252 -13.74 8.41 -3.36
CA GLY A 252 -14.72 7.39 -3.74
C GLY A 252 -15.73 7.10 -2.63
N THR A 253 -16.63 6.16 -2.91
CA THR A 253 -17.62 5.68 -1.93
C THR A 253 -17.00 4.72 -0.90
N ASP A 254 -16.22 3.75 -1.39
CA ASP A 254 -15.60 2.72 -0.54
C ASP A 254 -14.12 2.99 -0.24
N ARG A 255 -13.41 3.62 -1.18
CA ARG A 255 -12.00 4.01 -1.06
C ARG A 255 -11.71 5.24 -1.91
N ASN A 256 -10.61 5.93 -1.62
CA ASN A 256 -10.11 6.96 -2.53
C ASN A 256 -9.23 6.34 -3.63
N PHE A 257 -9.08 7.07 -4.71
CA PHE A 257 -8.29 6.67 -5.88
C PHE A 257 -7.09 7.59 -6.05
N LEU A 258 -5.92 7.02 -6.35
CA LEU A 258 -4.80 7.79 -6.87
C LEU A 258 -4.95 7.93 -8.39
N LEU A 259 -5.11 9.16 -8.86
CA LEU A 259 -5.21 9.51 -10.28
C LEU A 259 -3.86 10.00 -10.79
N GLU A 260 -3.41 9.50 -11.94
CA GLU A 260 -2.21 9.96 -12.66
C GLU A 260 -2.52 10.13 -14.16
N PRO A 261 -1.72 10.91 -14.92
CA PRO A 261 -1.89 10.97 -16.36
C PRO A 261 -1.78 9.57 -16.98
N LEU A 262 -2.71 9.20 -17.86
CA LEU A 262 -2.73 7.87 -18.48
C LEU A 262 -1.39 7.53 -19.15
N GLN A 263 -0.72 8.52 -19.76
CA GLN A 263 0.56 8.32 -20.43
C GLN A 263 1.74 8.08 -19.48
N SER A 264 1.57 8.27 -18.16
CA SER A 264 2.61 7.94 -17.18
C SER A 264 2.54 6.50 -16.69
N LEU A 265 1.44 5.79 -16.97
CA LEU A 265 1.27 4.38 -16.62
C LEU A 265 1.92 3.50 -17.68
N GLN A 266 2.54 2.41 -17.23
CA GLN A 266 3.20 1.40 -18.07
C GLN A 266 2.35 0.13 -18.07
N ASP A 267 2.52 -0.70 -17.04
CA ASP A 267 1.85 -2.01 -16.90
C ASP A 267 0.99 -2.07 -15.62
N GLU A 268 0.63 -0.92 -15.02
CA GLU A 268 -0.28 -0.86 -13.89
C GLU A 268 -1.75 -1.03 -14.29
N PHE A 269 -2.57 -1.61 -13.41
CA PHE A 269 -4.02 -1.66 -13.63
C PHE A 269 -4.68 -0.32 -13.31
N TYR A 270 -5.58 0.13 -14.18
CA TYR A 270 -6.23 1.43 -14.05
C TYR A 270 -7.66 1.45 -14.57
N THR A 271 -8.40 2.46 -14.11
CA THR A 271 -9.73 2.83 -14.61
C THR A 271 -9.69 4.27 -15.11
N VAL A 272 -10.16 4.49 -16.33
CA VAL A 272 -10.26 5.83 -16.96
C VAL A 272 -11.63 6.47 -16.70
N TYR A 273 -12.65 5.64 -16.57
CA TYR A 273 -14.04 6.05 -16.53
C TYR A 273 -14.65 5.71 -15.17
N PHE A 274 -15.13 6.73 -14.46
CA PHE A 274 -15.72 6.58 -13.13
C PHE A 274 -17.22 6.76 -13.20
N ASN A 275 -17.95 6.01 -12.38
CA ASN A 275 -19.34 6.28 -12.10
C ASN A 275 -19.41 7.47 -11.14
N VAL A 276 -19.82 8.63 -11.64
CA VAL A 276 -19.92 9.85 -10.84
C VAL A 276 -21.29 9.91 -10.18
N LEU A 277 -21.32 9.63 -8.87
CA LEU A 277 -22.55 9.72 -8.08
C LEU A 277 -22.79 11.17 -7.70
N THR A 278 -23.85 11.77 -8.23
CA THR A 278 -24.18 13.20 -8.07
C THR A 278 -25.41 13.47 -7.18
N LYS A 279 -26.03 12.42 -6.63
CA LYS A 279 -27.24 12.48 -5.82
C LYS A 279 -27.13 11.55 -4.61
#